data_AF-A0A2S3V3F7-F1
#
_entry.id   AF-A0A2S3V3F7-F1
#
_cell.length_a   1.000
_cell.length_b   1.000
_cell.length_c   1.000
_cell.angle_alpha   90.00
_cell.angle_beta   90.00
_cell.angle_gamma   90.00
#
_symmetry.space_group_name_H-M   'P 1'
#
loop_
_entity.id
_entity.type
_entity.pdbx_description
1 polymer ?
#
loop_
_entity_poly.entity_id
_entity_poly.type
_entity_poly.pdbx_seq_one_letter_code
_entity_poly.pdbx_strand_id
1 'polypeptide(L)'
;MCGEIDEQVTVGQDLLEHLRVIGRLLELKPGERATTVPKGLDEASGRAAYMEEIFRSGMAGALAGIAAAEEGEVVDALASQAIALGRLAGFLAGQLPPEADLFRGVIEAVTAGHNEPREIADAHRRSADHHHHDQGHIHGHDHDHHH
;
A
#
# COMPACT_ATOMS: atom_id res chain seq x y z
N MET A 1 -24.39 -13.12 -26.19
CA MET A 1 -23.53 -12.45 -25.19
C MET A 1 -22.09 -12.34 -25.73
N CYS A 2 -21.90 -11.90 -26.97
CA CYS A 2 -20.55 -11.77 -27.58
C CYS A 2 -20.13 -10.30 -27.78
N GLY A 3 -20.96 -9.33 -27.39
CA GLY A 3 -20.67 -7.90 -27.55
C GLY A 3 -19.89 -7.30 -26.38
N GLU A 4 -20.17 -7.73 -25.14
CA GLU A 4 -19.59 -7.12 -23.93
C GLU A 4 -18.10 -7.45 -23.74
N ILE A 5 -17.66 -8.64 -24.16
CA ILE A 5 -16.24 -9.05 -24.07
C ILE A 5 -15.40 -8.27 -25.09
N ASP A 6 -15.94 -8.02 -26.28
CA ASP A 6 -15.25 -7.30 -27.36
C ASP A 6 -15.07 -5.81 -27.03
N GLU A 7 -16.09 -5.22 -26.38
CA GLU A 7 -16.07 -3.84 -25.90
C GLU A 7 -15.02 -3.63 -24.79
N GLN A 8 -14.96 -4.51 -23.79
CA GLN A 8 -13.95 -4.42 -22.71
C GLN A 8 -12.53 -4.58 -23.22
N VAL A 9 -12.31 -5.47 -24.20
CA VAL A 9 -11.00 -5.66 -24.84
C VAL A 9 -10.59 -4.39 -25.60
N THR A 10 -11.52 -3.79 -26.33
CA THR A 10 -11.28 -2.54 -27.09
C THR A 10 -10.94 -1.38 -26.16
N VAL A 11 -11.72 -1.16 -25.10
CA VAL A 11 -11.43 -0.13 -24.09
C VAL A 11 -10.05 -0.33 -23.45
N GLY A 12 -9.68 -1.57 -23.15
CA GLY A 12 -8.35 -1.90 -22.63
C GLY A 12 -7.22 -1.58 -23.61
N GLN A 13 -7.41 -1.85 -24.90
CA GLN A 13 -6.42 -1.52 -25.93
C GLN A 13 -6.25 -0.02 -26.12
N ASP A 14 -7.36 0.73 -26.17
CA ASP A 14 -7.36 2.18 -26.28
C ASP A 14 -6.66 2.84 -25.09
N LEU A 15 -6.93 2.36 -23.87
CA LEU A 15 -6.26 2.83 -22.66
C LEU A 15 -4.74 2.57 -22.71
N LEU A 16 -4.32 1.38 -23.15
CA LEU A 16 -2.90 1.04 -23.30
C LEU A 16 -2.21 1.93 -24.36
N GLU A 17 -2.88 2.19 -25.47
CA GLU A 17 -2.35 3.10 -26.49
C GLU A 17 -2.21 4.53 -25.95
N HIS A 18 -3.22 5.02 -25.25
CA HIS A 18 -3.19 6.33 -24.60
C HIS A 18 -2.01 6.45 -23.61
N LEU A 19 -1.83 5.45 -22.74
CA LEU A 19 -0.73 5.41 -21.78
C LEU A 19 0.64 5.36 -22.47
N ARG A 20 0.76 4.68 -23.62
CA ARG A 20 2.00 4.68 -24.42
C ARG A 20 2.31 6.06 -25.00
N VAL A 21 1.29 6.81 -25.45
CA VAL A 21 1.46 8.19 -25.93
C VAL A 21 1.96 9.07 -24.78
N ILE A 22 1.32 8.99 -23.62
CA ILE A 22 1.73 9.72 -22.42
C ILE A 22 3.17 9.37 -22.02
N GLY A 23 3.52 8.09 -21.99
CA GLY A 23 4.86 7.65 -21.65
C GLY A 23 5.93 8.26 -22.57
N ARG A 24 5.67 8.33 -23.88
CA ARG A 24 6.56 9.00 -24.83
C ARG A 24 6.68 10.51 -24.57
N LEU A 25 5.56 11.18 -24.28
CA LEU A 25 5.55 12.62 -23.99
C LEU A 25 6.35 12.96 -22.72
N LEU A 26 6.32 12.07 -21.73
CA LEU A 26 7.08 12.19 -20.49
C LEU A 26 8.52 11.66 -20.62
N GLU A 27 8.96 11.30 -21.83
CA GLU A 27 10.29 10.70 -22.11
C GLU A 27 10.59 9.45 -21.27
N LEU A 28 9.54 8.76 -20.82
CA LEU A 28 9.67 7.52 -20.06
C LEU A 28 10.04 6.40 -21.02
N LYS A 29 11.22 5.82 -20.81
CA LYS A 29 11.56 4.55 -21.46
C LYS A 29 10.75 3.45 -20.78
N PRO A 30 9.95 2.64 -21.52
CA PRO A 30 9.43 1.39 -20.97
C PRO A 30 10.65 0.53 -20.59
N GLY A 31 10.95 0.43 -19.30
CA GLY A 31 12.30 0.09 -18.85
C GLY A 31 12.37 -0.72 -17.56
N GLU A 32 12.71 -2.00 -17.74
CA GLU A 32 13.51 -2.90 -16.88
C GLU A 32 13.00 -3.40 -15.52
N ARG A 33 12.01 -2.78 -14.88
CA ARG A 33 11.57 -3.26 -13.55
C ARG A 33 10.06 -3.38 -13.38
N ALA A 34 9.38 -4.01 -14.33
CA ALA A 34 8.12 -4.68 -13.98
C ALA A 34 8.46 -5.94 -13.18
N THR A 35 8.68 -5.80 -11.87
CA THR A 35 8.83 -6.96 -10.97
C THR A 35 7.49 -7.66 -10.74
N THR A 36 6.38 -6.98 -11.02
CA THR A 36 5.02 -7.41 -10.77
C THR A 36 4.28 -7.58 -12.09
N VAL A 37 3.82 -8.79 -12.36
CA VAL A 37 3.02 -9.11 -13.55
C VAL A 37 1.57 -9.22 -13.09
N PRO A 38 0.64 -8.39 -13.60
CA PRO A 38 -0.75 -8.49 -13.23
C PRO A 38 -1.32 -9.86 -13.60
N LYS A 39 -1.91 -10.57 -12.63
CA LYS A 39 -2.46 -11.92 -12.79
C LYS A 39 -3.76 -12.06 -11.99
N GLY A 40 -4.76 -12.75 -12.58
CA GLY A 40 -6.03 -13.06 -11.91
C GLY A 40 -6.86 -11.83 -11.54
N LEU A 41 -6.78 -10.74 -12.31
CA LEU A 41 -7.46 -9.47 -11.97
C LEU A 41 -8.99 -9.53 -12.11
N ASP A 42 -9.52 -10.57 -12.75
CA ASP A 42 -10.94 -10.92 -12.79
C ASP A 42 -11.47 -11.23 -11.38
N GLU A 43 -10.64 -11.81 -10.51
CA GLU A 43 -10.98 -12.09 -9.12
C GLU A 43 -10.57 -10.96 -8.17
N ALA A 44 -11.37 -10.74 -7.12
CA ALA A 44 -11.06 -9.76 -6.07
C ALA A 44 -9.75 -10.09 -5.34
N SER A 45 -9.48 -11.38 -5.11
CA SER A 45 -8.24 -11.92 -4.54
C SER A 45 -7.01 -11.55 -5.37
N GLY A 46 -7.07 -11.72 -6.69
CA GLY A 46 -5.97 -11.38 -7.59
C GLY A 46 -5.74 -9.87 -7.68
N ARG A 47 -6.80 -9.06 -7.67
CA ARG A 47 -6.65 -7.59 -7.55
C ARG A 47 -5.97 -7.20 -6.24
N ALA A 48 -6.38 -7.78 -5.11
CA ALA A 48 -5.77 -7.51 -3.82
C ALA A 48 -4.29 -7.90 -3.77
N ALA A 49 -3.93 -9.09 -4.29
CA ALA A 49 -2.54 -9.52 -4.39
C ALA A 49 -1.71 -8.56 -5.27
N TYR A 50 -2.23 -8.13 -6.42
CA TYR A 50 -1.54 -7.20 -7.29
C TYR A 50 -1.33 -5.82 -6.63
N MET A 51 -2.33 -5.30 -5.91
CA MET A 51 -2.19 -4.06 -5.14
C MET A 51 -1.13 -4.17 -4.04
N GLU A 52 -1.09 -5.29 -3.31
CA GLU A 52 -0.10 -5.55 -2.27
C GLU A 52 1.33 -5.62 -2.83
N GLU A 53 1.52 -6.26 -3.99
CA GLU A 53 2.84 -6.31 -4.63
C GLU A 53 3.33 -4.92 -5.07
N ILE A 54 2.43 -4.08 -5.61
CA ILE A 54 2.74 -2.68 -5.94
C ILE A 54 3.15 -1.92 -4.68
N PHE A 55 2.38 -2.06 -3.59
CA PHE A 55 2.68 -1.41 -2.32
C PHE A 55 4.06 -1.80 -1.79
N ARG A 56 4.37 -3.10 -1.74
CA ARG A 56 5.68 -3.59 -1.28
C ARG A 56 6.83 -3.10 -2.14
N SER A 57 6.67 -3.10 -3.46
CA SER A 57 7.70 -2.59 -4.37
C SER A 57 7.92 -1.08 -4.17
N GLY A 58 6.85 -0.31 -4.01
CA GLY A 58 6.91 1.12 -3.70
C GLY A 58 7.59 1.40 -2.36
N MET A 59 7.21 0.68 -1.31
CA MET A 59 7.79 0.79 0.02
C MET A 59 9.29 0.44 0.02
N ALA A 60 9.69 -0.64 -0.66
CA ALA A 60 11.09 -1.01 -0.77
C ALA A 60 11.92 0.07 -1.48
N GLY A 61 11.38 0.65 -2.56
CA GLY A 61 12.00 1.78 -3.25
C GLY A 61 12.09 3.02 -2.35
N ALA A 62 11.05 3.29 -1.56
CA ALA A 62 11.02 4.43 -0.66
C ALA A 62 12.05 4.32 0.46
N LEU A 63 12.13 3.15 1.11
CA LEU A 63 13.12 2.84 2.13
C LEU A 63 14.54 2.95 1.59
N ALA A 64 14.80 2.47 0.37
CA ALA A 64 16.10 2.61 -0.27
C ALA A 64 16.48 4.07 -0.50
N GLY A 65 15.53 4.91 -0.94
CA GLY A 65 15.75 6.35 -1.12
C GLY A 65 16.02 7.08 0.18
N ILE A 66 15.27 6.74 1.24
CA ILE A 66 15.45 7.33 2.58
C ILE A 66 16.81 6.92 3.18
N ALA A 67 17.19 5.65 3.06
CA ALA A 67 18.47 5.14 3.56
C ALA A 67 19.69 5.76 2.86
N ALA A 68 19.51 6.30 1.65
CA ALA A 68 20.54 7.00 0.90
C ALA A 68 20.58 8.52 1.15
N ALA A 69 19.61 9.08 1.89
CA ALA A 69 19.54 10.51 2.18
C ALA A 69 20.55 10.92 3.25
N GLU A 70 21.00 12.17 3.22
CA GLU A 70 21.81 12.74 4.30
C GLU A 70 20.99 12.85 5.60
N GLU A 71 21.67 12.84 6.76
CA GLU A 71 21.01 12.80 8.08
C GLU A 71 20.02 13.96 8.30
N GLY A 72 20.31 15.14 7.74
CA GLY A 72 19.42 16.30 7.78
C GLY A 72 18.27 16.27 6.78
N GLU A 73 18.28 15.37 5.80
CA GLU A 73 17.36 15.35 4.65
C GLU A 73 16.37 14.18 4.70
N VAL A 74 16.49 13.27 5.67
CA VAL A 74 15.65 12.06 5.79
C VAL A 74 14.14 12.38 5.75
N VAL A 75 13.72 13.43 6.47
CA VAL A 75 12.31 13.85 6.52
C VAL A 75 11.85 14.41 5.17
N ASP A 76 12.67 15.25 4.54
CA ASP A 76 12.37 15.85 3.25
C ASP A 76 12.37 14.80 2.12
N ALA A 77 13.24 13.80 2.21
CA ALA A 77 13.28 12.65 1.31
C ALA A 77 11.98 11.82 1.43
N LEU A 78 11.56 11.48 2.65
CA LEU A 78 10.29 10.77 2.88
C LEU A 78 9.09 11.59 2.37
N ALA A 79 9.02 12.88 2.72
CA ALA A 79 7.92 13.76 2.32
C ALA A 79 7.83 13.91 0.80
N SER A 80 8.97 14.14 0.14
CA SER A 80 9.05 14.29 -1.32
C SER A 80 8.59 13.03 -2.05
N GLN A 81 8.98 11.85 -1.54
CA GLN A 81 8.54 10.58 -2.10
C GLN A 81 7.03 10.37 -1.92
N ALA A 82 6.49 10.65 -0.73
CA ALA A 82 5.05 10.54 -0.47
C ALA A 82 4.22 11.46 -1.40
N ILE A 83 4.66 12.70 -1.59
CA ILE A 83 4.02 13.66 -2.50
C ILE A 83 4.09 13.17 -3.95
N ALA A 84 5.25 12.68 -4.39
CA ALA A 84 5.43 12.17 -5.75
C ALA A 84 4.54 10.94 -6.02
N LEU A 85 4.45 10.01 -5.08
CA LEU A 85 3.57 8.83 -5.17
C LEU A 85 2.09 9.21 -5.17
N GLY A 86 1.68 10.17 -4.34
CA GLY A 86 0.32 10.71 -4.34
C GLY A 86 -0.04 11.35 -5.68
N ARG A 87 0.87 12.15 -6.26
CA ARG A 87 0.70 12.71 -7.60
C ARG A 87 0.56 11.62 -8.67
N LEU A 88 1.37 10.55 -8.59
CA LEU A 88 1.30 9.43 -9.51
C LEU A 88 -0.05 8.70 -9.41
N ALA A 89 -0.54 8.44 -8.19
CA ALA A 89 -1.83 7.80 -7.97
C ALA A 89 -2.99 8.60 -8.59
N GLY A 90 -3.01 9.92 -8.36
CA GLY A 90 -4.00 10.80 -8.99
C GLY A 90 -3.88 10.86 -10.51
N PHE A 91 -2.65 10.88 -11.04
CA PHE A 91 -2.39 10.86 -12.48
C PHE A 91 -2.94 9.59 -13.15
N LEU A 92 -2.70 8.42 -12.54
CA LEU A 92 -3.20 7.12 -13.02
C LEU A 92 -4.72 7.03 -12.92
N ALA A 93 -5.31 7.50 -11.83
CA ALA A 93 -6.77 7.54 -11.66
C ALA A 93 -7.45 8.37 -12.74
N GLY A 94 -6.83 9.48 -13.16
CA GLY A 94 -7.33 10.35 -14.22
C GLY A 94 -7.29 9.74 -15.63
N GLN A 95 -6.64 8.58 -15.82
CA GLN A 95 -6.62 7.87 -17.11
C GLN A 95 -7.80 6.90 -17.27
N LEU A 96 -8.53 6.63 -16.19
CA LEU A 96 -9.59 5.62 -16.18
C LEU A 96 -10.90 6.21 -16.72
N PRO A 97 -11.75 5.39 -17.36
CA PRO A 97 -13.05 5.85 -17.85
C PRO A 97 -13.90 6.49 -16.74
N PRO A 98 -14.68 7.55 -17.03
CA PRO A 98 -15.51 8.26 -16.04
C PRO A 98 -16.43 7.36 -15.22
N GLU A 99 -16.88 6.25 -15.82
CA GLU A 99 -17.81 5.29 -15.22
C GLU A 99 -17.16 4.45 -14.10
N ALA A 100 -15.82 4.46 -13.99
CA ALA A 100 -15.10 3.66 -13.02
C ALA A 100 -15.09 4.25 -11.59
N ASP A 101 -15.42 5.55 -11.40
CA ASP A 101 -15.39 6.29 -10.11
C ASP A 101 -14.24 5.87 -9.15
N LEU A 102 -13.04 5.68 -9.70
CA LEU A 102 -11.88 5.20 -8.93
C LEU A 102 -11.15 6.32 -8.19
N PHE A 103 -11.46 7.59 -8.47
CA PHE A 103 -10.89 8.72 -7.75
C PHE A 103 -11.24 8.67 -6.26
N ARG A 104 -12.51 8.35 -5.94
CA ARG A 104 -12.93 8.14 -4.55
C ARG A 104 -12.15 6.99 -3.88
N GLY A 105 -12.00 5.86 -4.56
CA GLY A 105 -11.20 4.73 -4.06
C GLY A 105 -9.74 5.09 -3.79
N VAL A 106 -9.14 5.94 -4.63
CA VAL A 106 -7.77 6.46 -4.39
C VAL A 106 -7.70 7.35 -3.16
N ILE A 107 -8.67 8.24 -2.95
CA ILE A 107 -8.72 9.09 -1.74
C ILE A 107 -8.91 8.25 -0.47
N GLU A 108 -9.80 7.25 -0.53
CA GLU A 108 -10.00 6.29 0.57
C GLU A 108 -8.70 5.52 0.87
N ALA A 109 -8.00 5.03 -0.15
CA ALA A 109 -6.74 4.32 0.00
C ALA A 109 -5.63 5.20 0.62
N VAL A 110 -5.52 6.47 0.22
CA VAL A 110 -4.57 7.43 0.82
C VAL A 110 -4.88 7.63 2.30
N THR A 111 -6.16 7.78 2.64
CA THR A 111 -6.59 7.98 4.03
C THR A 111 -6.34 6.73 4.87
N ALA A 112 -6.61 5.54 4.33
CA ALA A 112 -6.34 4.26 4.99
C ALA A 112 -4.84 4.08 5.26
N GLY A 113 -3.98 4.32 4.26
CA GLY A 113 -2.53 4.22 4.41
C GLY A 113 -1.94 5.22 5.41
N HIS A 114 -2.55 6.40 5.61
CA HIS A 114 -2.14 7.33 6.65
C HIS A 114 -2.43 6.80 8.07
N ASN A 115 -3.53 6.07 8.25
CA ASN A 115 -3.95 5.54 9.55
C ASN A 115 -3.26 4.22 9.91
N GLU A 116 -2.92 3.41 8.91
CA GLU A 116 -2.39 2.06 9.06
C GLU A 116 -1.16 1.95 10.00
N PRO A 117 -0.13 2.81 9.93
CA PRO A 117 1.02 2.74 10.85
C PRO A 117 0.61 2.89 12.32
N ARG A 118 -0.37 3.76 12.59
CA ARG A 118 -0.89 3.97 13.94
C ARG A 118 -1.64 2.74 14.43
N GLU A 119 -2.46 2.14 13.58
CA GLU A 119 -3.22 0.93 13.91
C GLU A 119 -2.31 -0.26 14.20
N ILE A 120 -1.24 -0.43 13.41
CA ILE A 120 -0.21 -1.45 13.64
C ILE A 120 0.49 -1.21 14.98
N ALA A 121 0.91 0.03 15.26
CA ALA A 121 1.55 0.39 16.52
C ALA A 121 0.62 0.12 17.72
N ASP A 122 -0.66 0.46 17.61
CA ASP A 122 -1.68 0.24 18.65
C ASP A 122 -1.97 -1.25 18.87
N ALA A 123 -1.94 -2.07 17.81
CA ALA A 123 -2.06 -3.53 17.91
C ALA A 123 -0.85 -4.18 18.61
N HIS A 124 0.37 -3.71 18.29
CA HIS A 124 1.59 -4.16 18.96
C HIS A 124 1.62 -3.80 20.46
N ARG A 125 1.16 -2.61 20.84
CA ARG A 125 1.06 -2.24 22.28
C ARG A 125 0.08 -3.14 23.03
N ARG A 126 -1.12 -3.35 22.49
CA ARG A 126 -2.14 -4.21 23.10
C ARG A 126 -1.66 -5.65 23.30
N SER A 127 -0.94 -6.21 22.33
CA SER A 127 -0.39 -7.57 22.45
C SER A 127 0.75 -7.67 23.48
N ALA A 128 1.57 -6.63 23.65
CA ALA A 128 2.61 -6.59 24.68
C ALA A 128 2.04 -6.51 26.11
N ASP A 129 0.95 -5.76 26.31
CA ASP A 129 0.30 -5.60 27.62
C ASP A 129 -0.35 -6.91 28.13
N HIS A 130 -0.73 -7.83 27.23
CA HIS A 130 -1.28 -9.15 27.60
C HIS A 130 -0.23 -10.13 28.15
N HIS A 131 1.07 -9.86 28.01
CA HIS A 131 2.13 -10.74 28.50
C HIS A 131 2.65 -10.38 29.91
N HIS A 132 2.12 -9.33 30.56
CA HIS A 132 2.62 -8.84 31.85
C HIS A 132 1.79 -9.26 33.09
N HIS A 133 0.79 -10.15 32.95
CA HIS A 133 -0.14 -10.48 34.04
C HIS A 133 0.01 -11.87 34.70
N ASP A 134 1.13 -12.59 34.55
CA ASP A 134 1.32 -13.90 35.20
C ASP A 134 2.64 -14.06 35.98
N GLN A 135 2.91 -13.15 36.92
CA GLN A 135 3.86 -13.38 38.02
C GLN A 135 3.29 -12.82 39.32
N GLY A 136 2.32 -13.53 39.90
CA GLY A 136 1.64 -13.05 41.11
C GLY A 136 0.94 -14.13 41.93
N HIS A 137 1.38 -15.39 41.91
CA HIS A 137 0.91 -16.38 42.87
C HIS A 137 1.86 -16.45 44.08
N ILE A 138 1.60 -15.55 45.03
CA ILE A 138 2.12 -15.60 46.40
C ILE A 138 1.42 -16.78 47.09
N HIS A 139 2.14 -17.89 47.30
CA HIS A 139 1.71 -18.97 48.18
C HIS A 139 1.73 -18.47 49.63
N GLY A 140 0.58 -18.02 50.13
CA GLY A 140 0.35 -17.87 51.56
C GLY A 140 0.28 -19.27 52.20
N HIS A 141 1.33 -19.65 52.92
CA HIS A 141 1.26 -20.73 53.91
C HIS A 141 1.04 -20.12 55.29
N ASP A 142 -0.17 -20.37 55.80
CA ASP A 142 -0.54 -20.32 57.21
C ASP A 142 0.55 -20.91 58.10
N HIS A 143 0.91 -20.20 59.17
CA HIS A 143 1.28 -20.84 60.43
C HIS A 143 0.63 -20.10 61.60
N ASP A 144 -0.36 -20.82 62.12
CA ASP A 144 -1.22 -20.55 63.25
C ASP A 144 -0.47 -20.50 64.60
N HIS A 145 -1.17 -19.94 65.57
CA HIS A 145 -0.77 -19.63 66.95
C HIS A 145 -0.30 -20.80 67.84
N HIS A 146 0.49 -20.44 68.87
CA HIS A 146 0.34 -20.77 70.31
C HIS A 146 1.59 -21.31 71.05
N HIS A 147 1.87 -20.61 72.17
CA HIS A 147 2.52 -21.01 73.44
C HIS A 147 3.97 -21.52 73.47
#